data_AF-A0A9E5AUY2-F1
#
_entry.id   AF-A0A9E5AUY2-F1
#
_cell.length_a   1.000
_cell.length_b   1.000
_cell.length_c   1.000
_cell.angle_alpha   90.00
_cell.angle_beta   90.00
_cell.angle_gamma   90.00
#
_symmetry.space_group_name_H-M   'P 1'
#
loop_
_entity.id
_entity.type
_entity.pdbx_description
1 polymer ?
#
loop_
_entity_poly.entity_id
_entity_poly.type
_entity_poly.pdbx_seq_one_letter_code
_entity_poly.pdbx_strand_id
1 'polypeptide(L)'
;KQAEVIGQYLKKGRPIMVEGRLKLDQWDDKQTGQKRSRLGVVLEQFQFIDSGRGGENQGGGESAPRPARPAATAPAKDADAPAPEDEDVPF
;
A
#
# COMPACT_ATOMS: atom_id res chain seq x y z
N LYS A 1 7.41 -23.79 4.06
CA LYS A 1 7.07 -22.75 5.06
C LYS A 1 6.80 -21.37 4.44
N GLN A 2 7.80 -20.62 3.96
CA GLN A 2 7.55 -19.28 3.36
C GLN A 2 6.58 -19.34 2.17
N ALA A 3 6.73 -20.33 1.27
CA ALA A 3 5.83 -20.52 0.13
C ALA A 3 4.36 -20.77 0.53
N GLU A 4 4.13 -21.48 1.64
CA GLU A 4 2.78 -21.78 2.14
C GLU A 4 2.12 -20.53 2.70
N VAL A 5 2.85 -19.72 3.47
CA VAL A 5 2.35 -18.45 4.02
C VAL A 5 2.00 -17.47 2.90
N ILE A 6 2.87 -17.33 1.89
CA ILE A 6 2.57 -16.47 0.74
C ILE A 6 1.31 -16.96 0.02
N GLY A 7 1.15 -18.27 -0.20
CA GLY A 7 -0.04 -18.82 -0.83
C GLY A 7 -1.35 -18.57 -0.08
N GLN A 8 -1.31 -18.54 1.27
CA GLN A 8 -2.51 -18.30 2.08
C GLN A 8 -2.92 -16.81 2.11
N TYR A 9 -1.95 -15.88 2.10
CA TYR A 9 -2.24 -14.46 2.30
C TYR A 9 -2.12 -13.61 1.03
N LEU A 10 -1.35 -14.02 0.03
CA LEU A 10 -1.21 -13.24 -1.21
C LEU A 10 -2.41 -13.49 -2.14
N LYS A 11 -3.12 -12.42 -2.49
CA LYS A 11 -4.17 -12.42 -3.52
C LYS A 11 -3.73 -11.53 -4.67
N LYS A 12 -4.25 -11.80 -5.87
CA LYS A 12 -3.99 -10.96 -7.06
C LYS A 12 -4.29 -9.50 -6.73
N GLY A 13 -3.35 -8.62 -7.03
CA GLY A 13 -3.48 -7.17 -6.79
C GLY A 13 -2.99 -6.69 -5.42
N ARG A 14 -2.62 -7.57 -4.48
CA ARG A 14 -1.96 -7.16 -3.23
C ARG A 14 -0.46 -6.95 -3.47
N PRO A 15 0.11 -5.79 -3.09
CA PRO A 15 1.54 -5.57 -3.22
C PRO A 15 2.33 -6.35 -2.18
N ILE A 16 3.54 -6.76 -2.56
CA ILE A 16 4.48 -7.51 -1.73
C ILE A 16 5.89 -7.08 -2.09
N MET A 17 6.72 -6.86 -1.07
CA MET A 17 8.16 -6.70 -1.23
C MET A 17 8.82 -8.06 -1.18
N VAL A 18 9.69 -8.35 -2.14
CA VAL A 18 10.44 -9.61 -2.22
C VAL A 18 11.92 -9.29 -2.31
N GLU A 19 12.70 -9.92 -1.44
CA GLU A 19 14.16 -9.85 -1.41
C GLU A 19 14.74 -11.25 -1.65
N GLY A 20 15.84 -11.28 -2.41
CA GLY A 20 16.56 -12.51 -2.69
C GLY A 20 17.46 -12.35 -3.90
N ARG A 21 17.58 -13.40 -4.69
CA ARG A 21 18.59 -13.50 -5.76
C ARG A 21 17.98 -13.79 -7.12
N LEU A 22 18.54 -13.17 -8.14
CA LEU A 22 18.18 -13.44 -9.53
C LEU A 22 18.77 -14.79 -9.96
N LYS A 23 17.96 -15.61 -10.64
CA LYS A 23 18.36 -16.91 -11.18
C LYS A 23 17.90 -17.02 -12.62
N LEU A 24 18.83 -17.39 -13.50
CA LEU A 24 18.54 -17.79 -14.86
C LEU A 24 18.51 -19.32 -14.92
N ASP A 25 17.33 -19.89 -15.10
CA ASP A 25 17.15 -21.31 -15.34
C ASP A 25 17.11 -21.56 -16.85
N GLN A 26 17.99 -22.42 -17.35
CA GLN A 26 18.02 -22.85 -18.75
C GLN A 26 17.75 -24.35 -18.81
N TRP A 27 16.83 -24.76 -19.66
CA TRP A 27 16.49 -26.18 -19.86
C TRP A 27 16.07 -26.45 -21.30
N ASP A 28 16.23 -27.70 -21.73
CA ASP A 28 15.73 -28.17 -23.01
C ASP A 28 14.27 -28.62 -22.87
N ASP A 29 13.40 -28.07 -23.71
CA ASP A 29 12.00 -28.43 -23.74
C ASP A 29 11.81 -29.87 -24.25
N LYS A 30 11.23 -30.73 -23.41
CA LYS A 30 11.15 -32.18 -23.71
C LYS A 30 10.25 -32.52 -24.91
N GLN A 31 9.36 -31.62 -25.33
CA GLN A 31 8.45 -31.85 -26.45
C GLN A 31 9.00 -31.31 -27.77
N THR A 32 9.68 -30.16 -27.73
CA THR A 32 10.15 -29.44 -28.92
C THR A 32 11.66 -29.49 -29.12
N GLY A 33 12.42 -29.95 -28.12
CA GLY A 33 13.89 -29.96 -28.13
C GLY A 33 14.53 -28.58 -28.09
N GLN A 34 13.75 -27.52 -27.92
CA GLN A 34 14.24 -26.14 -27.95
C GLN A 34 14.82 -25.74 -26.59
N LYS A 35 15.94 -25.02 -26.61
CA LYS A 35 16.50 -24.37 -25.42
C LYS A 35 15.56 -23.26 -24.95
N ARG A 36 15.11 -23.36 -23.71
CA ARG A 36 14.30 -22.36 -23.01
C ARG A 36 15.11 -21.74 -21.90
N SER A 37 14.85 -20.47 -21.63
CA SER A 37 15.43 -19.73 -20.52
C SER A 37 14.35 -19.01 -19.75
N ARG A 38 14.40 -19.08 -18.42
CA ARG A 38 13.55 -18.31 -17.51
C ARG A 38 14.40 -17.52 -16.55
N LEU A 39 14.18 -16.21 -16.51
CA LEU A 39 14.69 -15.36 -15.46
C LEU A 39 13.67 -15.34 -14.32
N GLY A 40 14.11 -15.63 -13.10
CA GLY A 40 13.27 -15.62 -11.91
C GLY A 40 14.02 -15.11 -10.70
N VAL A 41 13.29 -14.80 -9.63
CA VAL A 41 13.87 -14.44 -8.34
C VAL A 41 13.65 -15.61 -7.38
N VAL A 42 14.74 -16.10 -6.79
CA VAL A 42 14.67 -17.04 -5.67
C VAL A 42 14.45 -16.21 -4.41
N LEU A 43 13.32 -16.46 -3.76
CA LEU A 43 12.88 -15.70 -2.59
C LEU A 43 13.66 -16.13 -1.35
N GLU A 44 14.25 -15.15 -0.66
CA GLU A 44 14.94 -15.33 0.61
C GLU A 44 14.14 -14.69 1.74
N GLN A 45 13.67 -13.45 1.53
CA GLN A 45 12.79 -12.74 2.47
C GLN A 45 11.65 -12.03 1.73
N PHE A 46 10.54 -11.78 2.45
CA PHE A 46 9.42 -11.04 1.91
C PHE A 46 8.70 -10.24 3.00
N GLN A 47 8.05 -9.15 2.60
CA GLN A 47 7.19 -8.35 3.47
C GLN A 47 5.93 -7.98 2.70
N PHE A 48 4.77 -8.14 3.34
CA PHE A 48 3.52 -7.64 2.75
C PHE A 48 3.50 -6.12 2.83
N ILE A 49 3.21 -5.48 1.72
CA ILE A 49 2.98 -4.04 1.70
C ILE A 49 1.47 -3.87 1.87
N ASP A 50 1.05 -3.27 2.98
CA ASP A 50 -0.33 -2.83 3.09
C ASP A 50 -0.46 -1.57 2.22
N SER A 51 -1.02 -1.72 1.02
CA SER A 51 -1.46 -0.57 0.26
C SER A 51 -2.63 0.01 1.04
N GLY A 52 -2.39 1.09 1.78
CA GLY A 52 -3.41 1.87 2.48
C GLY A 52 -4.45 2.48 1.53
N ARG A 53 -5.19 1.64 0.81
CA ARG A 53 -6.56 1.95 0.41
C ARG A 53 -7.32 2.01 1.72
N GLY A 54 -7.60 3.23 2.13
CA GLY A 54 -8.08 3.57 3.44
C GLY A 54 -9.24 2.71 3.93
N GLY A 55 -9.20 2.48 5.25
CA GLY A 55 -10.39 2.51 6.08
C GLY A 55 -11.34 1.35 5.89
N GLU A 56 -10.93 0.14 6.29
CA GLU A 56 -11.90 -0.83 6.79
C GLU A 56 -11.48 -1.30 8.19
N ASN A 57 -11.59 -0.35 9.11
CA ASN A 57 -12.17 -0.52 10.45
C ASN A 57 -12.15 -1.95 11.01
N GLN A 58 -10.98 -2.45 11.38
CA GLN A 58 -10.83 -3.55 12.34
C GLN A 58 -10.17 -2.99 13.60
N GLY A 59 -11.01 -2.43 14.46
CA GLY A 59 -10.65 -1.91 15.76
C GLY A 59 -11.93 -1.71 16.56
N GLY A 60 -12.53 -2.81 17.01
CA GLY A 60 -13.55 -2.79 18.05
C GLY A 60 -12.95 -2.10 19.28
N GLY A 61 -13.50 -0.94 19.59
CA GLY A 61 -13.13 -0.12 20.73
C GLY A 61 -14.26 0.87 20.96
N GLU A 62 -15.21 0.47 21.79
CA GLU A 62 -16.22 1.35 22.36
C GLU A 62 -15.56 2.67 22.82
N SER A 63 -16.01 3.79 22.26
CA SER A 63 -15.73 5.10 22.82
C SER A 63 -17.00 5.93 22.72
N ALA A 64 -17.54 6.18 23.91
CA ALA A 64 -18.85 6.70 24.25
C ALA A 64 -19.32 7.94 23.46
N PRO A 65 -20.64 8.20 23.40
CA PRO A 65 -21.16 9.44 22.82
C PRO A 65 -20.63 10.64 23.60
N ARG A 66 -19.83 11.47 22.92
CA ARG A 66 -19.36 12.75 23.46
C ARG A 66 -20.55 13.70 23.61
N PRO A 67 -20.87 14.22 24.81
CA PRO A 67 -21.99 15.14 24.98
C PRO A 67 -21.71 16.45 24.24
N ALA A 68 -22.69 16.90 23.45
CA ALA A 68 -22.66 18.18 22.74
C ALA A 68 -22.62 19.32 23.76
N ARG A 69 -21.59 20.17 23.68
CA ARG A 69 -21.50 21.40 24.47
C ARG A 69 -22.29 22.50 23.74
N PRO A 70 -23.19 23.23 24.41
CA PRO A 70 -24.05 24.23 23.78
C PRO A 70 -23.23 25.41 23.23
N ALA A 71 -23.66 25.89 22.07
CA ALA A 71 -23.11 27.03 21.36
C ALA A 71 -23.26 28.32 22.21
N ALA A 72 -22.14 29.03 22.41
CA ALA A 72 -22.12 30.38 22.94
C ALA A 72 -21.86 31.35 21.78
N THR A 73 -22.76 32.33 21.66
CA THR A 73 -22.82 33.41 20.68
C THR A 73 -21.64 34.39 20.75
N ALA A 74 -21.21 34.87 19.57
CA ALA A 74 -20.13 35.84 19.28
C ALA A 74 -20.36 37.25 19.92
N PRO A 75 -19.38 38.19 19.97
CA PRO A 75 -18.72 38.87 18.81
C PRO A 75 -17.18 39.07 19.05
N ALA A 76 -16.31 39.70 18.26
CA ALA A 76 -16.37 40.76 17.26
C ALA A 76 -15.11 40.68 16.32
N LYS A 77 -15.03 41.64 15.41
CA LYS A 77 -14.28 41.72 14.16
C LYS A 77 -12.79 42.12 14.29
N ASP A 78 -12.11 41.97 13.14
CA ASP A 78 -10.92 42.70 12.65
C ASP A 78 -9.51 42.18 12.99
N ALA A 79 -8.92 41.47 12.03
CA ALA A 79 -7.47 41.44 11.69
C ALA A 79 -7.35 40.77 10.30
N ASP A 80 -7.28 41.55 9.21
CA ASP A 80 -6.08 42.09 8.57
C ASP A 80 -5.44 41.14 7.53
N ALA A 81 -5.79 41.42 6.27
CA ALA A 81 -4.97 41.35 5.03
C ALA A 81 -4.52 39.97 4.46
N PRO A 82 -4.03 39.93 3.20
CA PRO A 82 -4.73 39.36 2.04
C PRO A 82 -4.17 38.01 1.57
N ALA A 83 -4.98 37.25 0.85
CA ALA A 83 -4.53 36.06 0.13
C ALA A 83 -3.67 36.44 -1.08
N PRO A 84 -2.53 35.78 -1.30
CA PRO A 84 -2.05 35.50 -2.64
C PRO A 84 -2.50 34.09 -3.03
N GLU A 85 -3.28 34.12 -4.08
CA GLU A 85 -4.00 33.04 -4.71
C GLU A 85 -3.00 32.09 -5.40
N ASP A 86 -3.37 30.83 -5.45
CA ASP A 86 -2.71 29.77 -6.20
C ASP A 86 -2.43 30.19 -7.66
N GLU A 87 -1.24 30.76 -7.91
CA GLU A 87 -0.78 31.09 -9.27
C GLU A 87 0.30 30.09 -9.68
N ASP A 88 -0.17 29.03 -10.34
CA ASP A 88 0.44 28.41 -11.51
C ASP A 88 1.94 28.05 -11.40
N VAL A 89 2.22 26.79 -11.05
CA VAL A 89 3.53 26.17 -11.25
C VAL A 89 3.52 25.45 -12.61
N PRO A 90 4.02 26.03 -13.70
CA PRO A 90 4.30 25.28 -14.92
C PRO A 90 5.61 24.49 -14.80
N PHE A 91 5.65 23.39 -15.55
CA PHE A 91 6.73 22.40 -15.66
C PHE A 91 8.11 22.97 -16.02
#